data_AF-A0A5X6P9I4-F1
#
_entry.id   AF-A0A5X6P9I4-F1
#
_cell.length_a   1.000
_cell.length_b   1.000
_cell.length_c   1.000
_cell.angle_alpha   90.00
_cell.angle_beta   90.00
_cell.angle_gamma   90.00
#
_symmetry.space_group_name_H-M   'P 1'
#
loop_
_entity.id
_entity.type
_entity.pdbx_description
1 polymer ?
#
loop_
_entity_poly.entity_id
_entity_poly.type
_entity_poly.pdbx_seq_one_letter_code
_entity_poly.pdbx_strand_id
1 'polypeptide(L)'
;MLGFNSSPEWGGADGGYSVPQNGNGLPLLWLDFEIAPDGDITIRTYHRTHNNAPEFARNLIGIKHDDGSFTETVKDGEPVDIPAGRWIDLRVEMPHNSPWNIKQLKAQEAREKAERERQQNQPDIQL
;
A
#
# COMPACT_ATOMS: atom_id res chain seq x y z
N MET A 1 5.07 13.42 -6.79
CA MET A 1 6.11 13.19 -5.75
C MET A 1 6.74 11.83 -6.05
N LEU A 2 7.80 11.41 -5.37
CA LEU A 2 8.22 10.00 -5.39
C LEU A 2 7.89 9.45 -4.01
N GLY A 3 7.17 8.32 -3.94
CA GLY A 3 6.64 7.80 -2.69
C GLY A 3 5.26 7.15 -2.84
N PHE A 4 4.45 7.21 -1.77
CA PHE A 4 3.08 6.70 -1.79
C PHE A 4 2.15 7.51 -2.70
N ASN A 5 1.15 6.83 -3.23
CA ASN A 5 0.12 7.46 -4.05
C ASN A 5 -0.77 8.34 -3.18
N SER A 6 -0.71 9.66 -3.40
CA SER A 6 -1.40 10.64 -2.58
C SER A 6 -2.87 10.87 -2.94
N SER A 7 -3.47 10.05 -3.81
CA SER A 7 -4.88 10.21 -4.18
C SER A 7 -5.79 10.03 -2.96
N PRO A 8 -6.83 10.86 -2.78
CA PRO A 8 -7.78 10.72 -1.67
C PRO A 8 -8.44 9.34 -1.58
N GLU A 9 -8.67 8.69 -2.73
CA GLU A 9 -9.24 7.34 -2.82
C GLU A 9 -8.34 6.27 -2.18
N TRP A 10 -7.06 6.60 -1.95
CA TRP A 10 -6.03 5.70 -1.40
C TRP A 10 -5.48 6.17 -0.05
N GLY A 11 -6.22 7.03 0.65
CA GLY A 11 -5.86 7.53 1.99
C GLY A 11 -5.13 8.87 1.98
N GLY A 12 -5.03 9.55 0.83
CA GLY A 12 -4.47 10.89 0.74
C GLY A 12 -2.95 10.93 0.95
N ALA A 13 -2.43 12.07 1.41
CA ALA A 13 -0.98 12.29 1.56
C ALA A 13 -0.32 11.34 2.58
N ASP A 14 -1.06 10.92 3.61
CA ASP A 14 -0.61 10.00 4.66
C ASP A 14 -1.08 8.55 4.40
N GLY A 15 -1.67 8.30 3.23
CA GLY A 15 -2.22 7.02 2.82
C GLY A 15 -1.23 6.14 2.07
N GLY A 16 -1.78 5.17 1.33
CA GLY A 16 -0.99 4.34 0.42
C GLY A 16 -0.39 3.08 1.03
N TYR A 17 -0.74 2.71 2.26
CA TYR A 17 -0.43 1.38 2.79
C TYR A 17 -1.56 0.77 3.63
N SER A 18 -1.55 -0.54 3.77
CA SER A 18 -2.38 -1.28 4.72
C SER A 18 -1.55 -2.33 5.44
N VAL A 19 -1.80 -2.49 6.74
CA VAL A 19 -1.19 -3.54 7.55
C VAL A 19 -2.15 -4.72 7.71
N PRO A 20 -1.64 -5.95 7.88
CA PRO A 20 -2.51 -7.11 8.04
C PRO A 20 -3.31 -7.01 9.35
N GLN A 21 -4.58 -7.38 9.27
CA GLN A 21 -5.52 -7.39 10.40
C GLN A 21 -5.89 -8.83 10.78
N ASN A 22 -6.15 -9.09 12.05
CA ASN A 22 -6.70 -10.37 12.48
C ASN A 22 -8.19 -10.51 12.07
N GLY A 23 -8.83 -11.63 12.42
CA GLY A 23 -10.24 -11.88 12.09
C GLY A 23 -11.26 -10.95 12.78
N ASN A 24 -10.84 -10.17 13.77
CA ASN A 24 -11.69 -9.19 14.46
C ASN A 24 -11.40 -7.74 14.04
N GLY A 25 -10.62 -7.54 12.97
CA GLY A 25 -10.29 -6.24 12.41
C GLY A 25 -9.18 -5.47 13.14
N LEU A 26 -8.60 -6.04 14.20
CA LEU A 26 -7.50 -5.42 14.90
C LEU A 26 -6.18 -5.61 14.12
N PRO A 27 -5.42 -4.53 13.86
CA PRO A 27 -4.14 -4.61 13.16
C PRO A 27 -3.08 -5.43 13.91
N LEU A 28 -2.32 -6.23 13.20
CA LEU A 28 -1.29 -7.11 13.79
C LEU A 28 0.05 -6.41 14.03
N LEU A 29 0.30 -5.32 13.30
CA LEU A 29 1.58 -4.62 13.27
C LEU A 29 1.38 -3.11 13.41
N TRP A 30 2.37 -2.46 14.01
CA TRP A 30 2.68 -1.06 13.73
C TRP A 30 3.56 -1.00 12.49
N LEU A 31 3.37 0.03 11.68
CA LEU A 31 4.17 0.28 10.49
C LEU A 31 4.67 1.72 10.57
N ASP A 32 5.97 1.85 10.45
CA ASP A 32 6.65 3.12 10.25
C ASP A 32 7.35 3.09 8.89
N PHE A 33 7.51 4.25 8.27
CA PHE A 33 8.13 4.34 6.96
C PHE A 33 8.95 5.61 6.80
N GLU A 34 9.93 5.55 5.90
CA GLU A 34 10.73 6.68 5.47
C GLU A 34 10.84 6.66 3.96
N ILE A 35 10.68 7.81 3.33
CA ILE A 35 10.78 7.99 1.88
C ILE A 35 12.00 8.87 1.61
N ALA A 36 13.00 8.29 0.95
CA ALA A 36 14.20 9.01 0.55
C ALA A 36 13.92 9.96 -0.63
N PRO A 37 14.77 10.99 -0.86
CA PRO A 37 14.55 11.96 -1.94
C PRO A 37 14.51 11.37 -3.36
N ASP A 38 15.14 10.21 -3.55
CA ASP A 38 15.13 9.43 -4.80
C ASP A 38 13.89 8.54 -4.96
N GLY A 39 13.03 8.48 -3.94
CA GLY A 39 11.80 7.71 -3.94
C GLY A 39 11.90 6.33 -3.30
N ASP A 40 13.07 5.94 -2.78
CA ASP A 40 13.21 4.67 -2.06
C ASP A 40 12.36 4.70 -0.79
N ILE A 41 11.60 3.63 -0.57
CA ILE A 41 10.70 3.49 0.58
C ILE A 41 11.26 2.43 1.51
N THR A 42 11.62 2.84 2.73
CA THR A 42 11.99 1.92 3.80
C THR A 42 10.80 1.69 4.71
N ILE A 43 10.39 0.43 4.89
CA ILE A 43 9.30 0.03 5.78
C ILE A 43 9.87 -0.66 7.02
N ARG A 44 9.40 -0.27 8.20
CA ARG A 44 9.74 -0.88 9.49
C ARG A 44 8.47 -1.37 10.17
N THR A 45 8.48 -2.64 10.57
CA THR A 45 7.34 -3.30 11.20
C THR A 45 7.63 -3.60 12.66
N TYR A 46 6.64 -3.34 13.51
CA TYR A 46 6.74 -3.60 14.94
C TYR A 46 5.51 -4.33 15.44
N HIS A 47 5.68 -5.09 16.51
CA HIS A 47 4.61 -5.84 17.13
C HIS A 47 3.55 -4.90 17.71
N ARG A 48 2.28 -5.18 17.45
CA ARG A 48 1.16 -4.39 17.96
C ARG A 48 0.24 -5.22 18.84
N THR A 49 0.17 -4.83 20.10
CA THR A 49 -0.75 -5.41 21.09
C THR A 49 -2.01 -4.57 21.24
N HIS A 50 -3.08 -5.19 21.77
CA HIS A 50 -4.36 -4.53 22.00
C HIS A 50 -4.83 -4.72 23.44
N ASN A 51 -4.26 -3.97 24.39
CA ASN A 51 -4.53 -4.14 25.83
C ASN A 51 -6.01 -4.00 26.23
N ASN A 52 -6.78 -3.24 25.45
CA ASN A 52 -8.21 -3.04 25.67
C ASN A 52 -9.07 -4.21 25.16
N ALA A 53 -8.48 -5.17 24.44
CA ALA A 53 -9.17 -6.37 23.98
C ALA A 53 -9.13 -7.49 25.05
N PRO A 54 -10.06 -8.47 25.00
CA PRO A 54 -9.96 -9.70 25.77
C PRO A 54 -8.60 -10.39 25.53
N GLU A 55 -8.08 -11.09 26.55
CA GLU A 55 -6.73 -11.67 26.54
C GLU A 55 -6.41 -12.49 25.27
N PHE A 56 -7.33 -13.34 24.84
CA PHE A 56 -7.18 -14.17 23.63
C PHE A 56 -7.10 -13.37 22.31
N ALA A 57 -7.51 -12.10 22.33
CA ALA A 57 -7.57 -11.21 21.18
C ALA A 57 -6.53 -10.08 21.23
N ARG A 58 -5.66 -10.04 22.25
CA ARG A 58 -4.65 -8.98 22.45
C ARG A 58 -3.49 -9.02 21.47
N ASN A 59 -3.41 -10.08 20.65
CA ASN A 59 -2.28 -10.32 19.76
C ASN A 59 -0.96 -10.41 20.54
N LEU A 60 -0.88 -11.22 21.59
CA LEU A 60 0.37 -11.42 22.33
C LEU A 60 1.25 -12.46 21.63
N ILE A 61 2.57 -12.22 21.58
CA ILE A 61 3.56 -13.20 21.11
C ILE A 61 4.38 -13.68 22.30
N GLY A 62 4.40 -14.99 22.51
CA GLY A 62 5.06 -15.57 23.66
C GLY A 62 4.99 -17.08 23.70
N ILE A 63 5.55 -17.64 24.77
CA ILE A 63 5.56 -19.07 25.05
C ILE A 63 4.45 -19.36 26.05
N LYS A 64 3.57 -20.29 25.69
CA LYS A 64 2.60 -20.87 26.62
C LYS A 64 3.23 -22.10 27.28
N HIS A 65 3.27 -22.11 28.59
CA HIS A 65 3.82 -23.22 29.38
C HIS A 65 2.75 -24.27 29.69
N ASP A 66 3.18 -25.47 30.06
CA ASP A 66 2.30 -26.60 30.37
C ASP A 66 1.41 -26.36 31.59
N ASP A 67 1.86 -25.51 32.52
CA ASP A 67 1.10 -25.08 33.70
C ASP A 67 0.01 -24.03 33.38
N GLY A 68 -0.10 -23.64 32.11
CA GLY A 68 -1.07 -22.65 31.64
C GLY A 68 -0.60 -21.20 31.74
N SER A 69 0.59 -20.94 32.30
CA SER A 69 1.18 -19.61 32.31
C SER A 69 1.64 -19.19 30.92
N PHE A 70 1.67 -17.88 30.67
CA PHE A 70 2.14 -17.30 29.41
C PHE A 70 3.28 -16.33 29.68
N THR A 71 4.38 -16.50 28.97
CA THR A 71 5.51 -15.56 28.98
C THR A 71 5.55 -14.85 27.65
N GLU A 72 5.24 -13.55 27.66
CA GLU A 72 5.40 -12.68 26.51
C GLU A 72 6.89 -12.58 26.14
N THR A 73 7.21 -12.87 24.88
CA THR A 73 8.58 -12.82 24.34
C THR A 73 8.83 -11.63 23.44
N VAL A 74 7.76 -11.02 22.91
CA VAL A 74 7.84 -9.81 22.09
C VAL A 74 6.78 -8.85 22.60
N LYS A 75 7.22 -7.66 23.01
CA LYS A 75 6.37 -6.60 23.55
C LYS A 75 5.85 -5.69 22.46
N ASP A 76 4.83 -4.91 22.80
CA ASP A 76 4.34 -3.83 21.94
C ASP A 76 5.47 -2.89 21.53
N GLY A 77 5.54 -2.59 20.24
CA GLY A 77 6.54 -1.70 19.65
C GLY A 77 7.90 -2.34 19.39
N GLU A 78 8.12 -3.62 19.73
CA GLU A 78 9.37 -4.30 19.37
C GLU A 78 9.40 -4.69 17.88
N PRO A 79 10.56 -4.60 17.20
CA PRO A 79 10.69 -5.00 15.80
C PRO A 79 10.27 -6.45 15.59
N VAL A 80 9.45 -6.70 14.57
CA VAL A 80 9.00 -8.05 14.23
C VAL A 80 8.81 -8.17 12.73
N ASP A 81 9.04 -9.38 12.20
CA ASP A 81 8.73 -9.70 10.81
C ASP A 81 7.22 -9.72 10.55
N ILE A 82 6.86 -9.61 9.27
CA ILE A 82 5.48 -9.79 8.82
C ILE A 82 5.07 -11.25 9.13
N PRO A 83 3.95 -11.47 9.85
CA PRO A 83 3.51 -12.82 10.19
C PRO A 83 3.30 -13.70 8.96
N ALA A 84 3.60 -14.99 9.10
CA ALA A 84 3.45 -15.94 8.01
C ALA A 84 2.02 -15.95 7.43
N GLY A 85 1.90 -15.96 6.10
CA GLY A 85 0.63 -15.92 5.39
C GLY A 85 -0.07 -14.55 5.42
N ARG A 86 0.60 -13.50 5.91
CA ARG A 86 0.13 -12.12 5.88
C ARG A 86 1.04 -11.26 4.99
N TRP A 87 0.54 -10.10 4.59
CA TRP A 87 1.26 -9.14 3.76
C TRP A 87 0.87 -7.72 4.14
N ILE A 88 1.68 -6.76 3.68
CA ILE A 88 1.40 -5.32 3.71
C ILE A 88 1.11 -4.93 2.27
N ASP A 89 0.00 -4.23 2.02
CA ASP A 89 -0.25 -3.66 0.70
C ASP A 89 0.35 -2.26 0.65
N LEU A 90 1.10 -1.95 -0.40
CA LEU A 90 1.65 -0.62 -0.66
C LEU A 90 1.13 -0.11 -2.02
N ARG A 91 0.77 1.17 -2.07
CA ARG A 91 0.37 1.87 -3.29
C ARG A 91 1.31 3.04 -3.52
N VAL A 92 2.09 2.92 -4.57
CA VAL A 92 3.11 3.91 -4.93
C VAL A 92 2.63 4.81 -6.07
N GLU A 93 3.16 6.03 -6.11
CA GLU A 93 2.96 6.94 -7.23
C GLU A 93 3.69 6.41 -8.48
N MET A 94 3.03 6.47 -9.64
CA MET A 94 3.64 6.13 -10.92
C MET A 94 4.19 7.40 -11.59
N PRO A 95 5.52 7.58 -11.72
CA PRO A 95 6.09 8.81 -12.26
C PRO A 95 5.68 9.06 -13.72
N HIS A 96 5.50 10.31 -14.13
CA HIS A 96 5.12 10.67 -15.51
C HIS A 96 6.11 10.17 -16.58
N ASN A 97 7.40 10.14 -16.25
CA ASN A 97 8.46 9.62 -17.11
C ASN A 97 8.61 8.09 -17.01
N SER A 98 7.72 7.38 -16.31
CA SER A 98 7.75 5.93 -16.28
C SER A 98 7.48 5.35 -17.69
N PRO A 99 8.09 4.20 -18.04
CA PRO A 99 7.86 3.57 -19.34
C PRO A 99 6.37 3.31 -19.63
N TRP A 100 5.58 3.05 -18.59
CA TRP A 100 4.14 2.86 -18.71
C TRP A 100 3.42 4.16 -19.10
N ASN A 101 3.64 5.26 -18.37
CA ASN A 101 3.02 6.56 -18.68
C ASN A 101 3.44 7.07 -20.06
N ILE A 102 4.72 6.92 -20.42
CA ILE A 102 5.23 7.28 -21.76
C ILE A 102 4.50 6.45 -22.84
N LYS A 103 4.30 5.15 -22.62
CA LYS A 103 3.59 4.28 -23.57
C LYS A 103 2.12 4.68 -23.70
N GLN A 104 1.44 5.01 -22.60
CA GLN A 104 0.05 5.48 -22.63
C GLN A 104 -0.08 6.80 -23.40
N LEU A 105 0.82 7.77 -23.13
CA LEU A 105 0.83 9.06 -23.82
C LEU A 105 0.99 8.89 -25.33
N LYS A 106 1.98 8.11 -25.77
CA LYS A 106 2.18 7.83 -27.21
C LYS A 106 0.99 7.14 -27.86
N ALA A 107 0.34 6.22 -27.14
CA ALA A 107 -0.85 5.54 -27.64
C ALA A 107 -2.04 6.51 -27.77
N GLN A 108 -2.18 7.46 -26.84
CA GLN A 108 -3.17 8.51 -26.90
C GLN A 108 -2.92 9.48 -28.06
N GLU A 109 -1.69 9.98 -28.22
CA GLU A 109 -1.29 10.85 -29.34
C GLU A 109 -1.55 10.19 -30.70
N ALA A 110 -1.26 8.89 -30.83
CA ALA A 110 -1.54 8.13 -32.05
C ALA A 110 -3.04 8.01 -32.35
N ARG A 111 -3.88 7.82 -31.32
CA ARG A 111 -5.34 7.81 -31.47
C ARG A 111 -5.88 9.17 -31.88
N GLU A 112 -5.46 10.23 -31.20
CA GLU A 112 -5.87 11.61 -31.52
C GLU A 112 -5.42 12.04 -32.91
N LYS A 113 -4.24 11.59 -33.36
CA LYS A 113 -3.77 11.82 -34.72
C LYS A 113 -4.64 11.08 -35.74
N ALA A 114 -4.89 9.78 -35.53
CA ALA A 114 -5.75 8.99 -36.41
C ALA A 114 -7.19 9.53 -36.47
N GLU A 115 -7.72 10.06 -35.36
CA GLU A 115 -9.03 10.68 -35.31
C GLU A 115 -9.07 12.01 -36.06
N ARG A 116 -8.06 12.87 -35.90
CA ARG A 116 -7.94 14.11 -36.70
C ARG A 116 -7.83 13.83 -38.19
N GLU A 117 -7.05 12.82 -38.59
CA GLU A 117 -6.94 12.39 -39.98
C GLU A 117 -8.27 11.87 -40.53
N ARG A 118 -9.05 11.12 -39.73
CA ARG A 118 -10.40 10.67 -40.11
C ARG A 118 -11.37 11.83 -40.30
N GLN A 119 -11.33 12.84 -39.42
CA GLN A 119 -12.20 14.02 -39.50
C GLN A 119 -11.82 14.92 -40.70
N GLN A 120 -10.53 15.11 -40.99
CA GLN A 120 -10.09 15.84 -42.18
C GLN A 120 -10.42 15.11 -43.49
N ASN A 121 -10.39 13.79 -43.49
CA ASN A 121 -10.70 12.97 -44.67
C ASN A 121 -12.19 12.63 -44.80
N GLN A 122 -13.07 13.18 -43.94
CA GLN A 122 -14.51 13.08 -44.14
C GLN A 122 -14.95 14.06 -45.23
N PRO A 123 -15.56 13.59 -46.34
CA PRO A 123 -16.09 14.49 -47.35
C PRO A 123 -17.23 15.32 -46.75
N ASP A 124 -17.26 16.63 -47.05
CA ASP A 124 -18.41 17.50 -46.81
C ASP A 124 -19.63 16.90 -47.53
N ILE A 125 -20.48 16.18 -46.79
CA ILE A 125 -21.82 15.85 -47.28
C ILE A 125 -22.64 17.14 -47.13
N GLN A 126 -22.45 18.07 -48.07
CA GLN A 126 -23.37 19.19 -48.26
C GLN A 126 -24.69 18.65 -48.80
N LEU A 127 -25.75 18.85 -48.02
CA LEU A 127 -27.15 18.63 -48.38
C LEU A 127 -27.73 19.88 -49.04
#